data_AF-H7GEB8-F1
#
_entry.id   AF-H7GEB8-F1
#
_cell.length_a   1.000
_cell.length_b   1.000
_cell.length_c   1.000
_cell.angle_alpha   90.00
_cell.angle_beta   90.00
_cell.angle_gamma   90.00
#
_symmetry.space_group_name_H-M   'P 1'
#
loop_
_entity.id
_entity.type
_entity.pdbx_description
1 polymer ?
#
loop_
_entity_poly.entity_id
_entity_poly.type
_entity_poly.pdbx_seq_one_letter_code
_entity_poly.pdbx_strand_id
1 'polypeptide(L)'
;MGPQGPFAPGGPWGEASSGRGPAPTPFFEDGTPTHTQRFYQLTLLVLTEKPPEALKPLAEEAAKALGEVLEGLPPGVGWLLLEDLRPL
;
A
#
# COMPACT_ATOMS: atom_id res chain seq x y z
N MET A 1 -14.19 14.83 10.20
CA MET A 1 -13.66 13.81 11.13
C MET A 1 -12.49 13.16 10.41
N GLY A 2 -11.26 13.49 10.79
CA GLY A 2 -10.05 12.99 10.10
C GLY A 2 -9.88 11.48 10.28
N PRO A 3 -9.04 10.82 9.45
CA PRO A 3 -8.73 9.41 9.66
C PRO A 3 -8.07 9.25 11.03
N GLN A 4 -8.64 8.37 11.86
CA GLN A 4 -8.10 7.99 13.17
C GLN A 4 -7.62 6.54 13.01
N GLY A 5 -6.31 6.35 12.85
CA GLY A 5 -5.73 5.04 12.56
C GLY A 5 -4.20 5.06 12.61
N PRO A 6 -3.55 3.89 12.49
CA PRO A 6 -2.10 3.74 12.61
C PRO A 6 -1.30 4.67 11.66
N PHE A 7 -1.91 5.04 10.53
CA PHE A 7 -1.32 5.85 9.46
C PHE A 7 -1.87 7.29 9.36
N ALA A 8 -2.52 7.79 10.41
CA ALA A 8 -2.98 9.17 10.49
C ALA A 8 -1.82 10.15 10.78
N PRO A 9 -1.95 11.45 10.47
CA PRO A 9 -0.96 12.45 10.87
C PRO A 9 -0.68 12.40 12.38
N GLY A 10 0.59 12.20 12.76
CA GLY A 10 1.01 12.02 14.16
C GLY A 10 0.85 10.60 14.72
N GLY A 11 0.39 9.65 13.90
CA GLY A 11 0.34 8.22 14.23
C GLY A 11 1.73 7.56 14.24
N PRO A 12 1.86 6.36 14.84
CA PRO A 12 3.14 5.69 15.01
C PRO A 12 3.82 5.28 13.69
N TRP A 13 3.08 5.24 12.58
CA TRP A 13 3.56 4.76 11.28
C TRP A 13 3.73 5.86 10.21
N GLY A 14 3.57 7.14 10.58
CA GLY A 14 3.59 8.25 9.61
C GLY A 14 2.25 8.41 8.88
N GLU A 15 2.27 9.10 7.74
CA GLU A 15 1.06 9.43 6.98
C GLU A 15 0.92 8.53 5.75
N ALA A 16 -0.25 7.88 5.61
CA ALA A 16 -0.61 7.18 4.38
C ALA A 16 -1.35 8.10 3.43
N SER A 17 -0.94 8.08 2.16
CA SER A 17 -1.63 8.76 1.07
C SER A 17 -1.99 7.79 -0.05
N SER A 18 -3.04 8.12 -0.80
CA SER A 18 -3.43 7.37 -1.99
C SER A 18 -3.61 8.32 -3.18
N GLY A 19 -3.07 7.94 -4.33
CA GLY A 19 -3.19 8.69 -5.58
C GLY A 19 -3.80 7.83 -6.68
N ARG A 20 -4.79 8.34 -7.42
CA ARG A 20 -5.32 7.64 -8.60
C ARG A 20 -4.26 7.60 -9.70
N GLY A 21 -4.07 6.45 -10.32
CA GLY A 21 -3.14 6.26 -11.44
C GLY A 21 -3.73 5.38 -12.55
N PRO A 22 -3.02 5.26 -13.69
CA PRO A 22 -3.34 4.24 -14.68
C PRO A 22 -3.14 2.83 -14.10
N ALA A 23 -3.75 1.83 -14.73
CA ALA A 23 -3.48 0.44 -14.39
C ALA A 23 -1.99 0.11 -14.65
N PRO A 24 -1.32 -0.63 -13.75
CA PRO A 24 0.09 -0.98 -13.92
C PRO A 24 0.33 -2.01 -15.03
N THR A 25 -0.70 -2.78 -15.39
CA THR A 25 -0.71 -3.78 -16.47
C THR A 25 -2.06 -3.72 -17.22
N PRO A 26 -2.12 -4.03 -18.53
CA PRO A 26 -3.37 -4.04 -19.30
C PRO A 26 -4.34 -5.18 -18.92
N PHE A 27 -3.84 -6.28 -18.35
CA PHE A 27 -4.63 -7.46 -17.98
C PHE A 27 -4.23 -8.00 -16.60
N PHE A 28 -5.19 -8.59 -15.89
CA PHE A 28 -4.95 -9.37 -14.67
C PHE A 28 -4.36 -10.75 -15.00
N GLU A 29 -3.92 -11.50 -13.99
CA GLU A 29 -3.34 -12.85 -14.18
C GLU A 29 -4.33 -13.85 -14.83
N ASP A 30 -5.64 -13.64 -14.67
CA ASP A 30 -6.69 -14.45 -15.30
C ASP A 30 -7.02 -14.04 -16.75
N GLY A 31 -6.34 -13.02 -17.29
CA GLY A 31 -6.55 -12.48 -18.63
C GLY A 31 -7.69 -11.45 -18.74
N THR A 32 -8.35 -11.10 -17.64
CA THR A 32 -9.40 -10.07 -17.67
C THR A 32 -8.81 -8.66 -17.84
N PRO A 33 -9.44 -7.75 -18.61
CA PRO A 33 -8.92 -6.41 -18.83
C PRO A 33 -8.99 -5.52 -17.57
N THR A 34 -7.89 -4.83 -17.25
CA THR A 34 -7.80 -3.97 -16.06
C THR A 34 -8.54 -2.64 -16.19
N HIS A 35 -8.84 -2.17 -17.41
CA HIS A 35 -9.52 -0.89 -17.64
C HIS A 35 -10.95 -0.84 -17.06
N THR A 36 -11.49 -1.99 -16.64
CA THR A 36 -12.77 -2.11 -15.94
C THR A 36 -12.68 -1.66 -14.47
N GLN A 37 -11.48 -1.52 -13.92
CA GLN A 37 -11.23 -1.18 -12.53
C GLN A 37 -10.52 0.17 -12.35
N ARG A 38 -10.54 0.66 -11.11
CA ARG A 38 -9.88 1.91 -10.70
C ARG A 38 -8.66 1.58 -9.86
N PHE A 39 -7.50 2.07 -10.27
CA PHE A 39 -6.23 1.83 -9.58
C PHE A 39 -5.82 3.03 -8.72
N TYR A 40 -5.26 2.73 -7.56
CA TYR A 40 -4.69 3.69 -6.64
C TYR A 40 -3.31 3.21 -6.21
N GLN A 41 -2.33 4.11 -6.26
CA GLN A 41 -1.04 3.89 -5.64
C GLN A 41 -1.14 4.31 -4.18
N LEU A 42 -0.80 3.41 -3.28
CA LEU A 42 -0.66 3.68 -1.85
C LEU A 42 0.80 4.05 -1.56
N THR A 43 1.02 5.08 -0.76
CA THR A 43 2.35 5.54 -0.39
C THR A 43 2.38 5.90 1.08
N LEU A 44 3.34 5.34 1.80
CA LEU A 44 3.63 5.66 3.19
C LEU A 44 4.74 6.70 3.24
N LEU A 45 4.45 7.85 3.85
CA LEU A 45 5.42 8.91 4.08
C LEU A 45 6.01 8.75 5.48
N VAL A 46 7.31 8.45 5.53
CA VAL A 46 8.07 8.33 6.78
C VAL A 46 8.99 9.54 6.92
N LEU A 47 8.85 10.26 8.03
CA LEU A 47 9.77 11.32 8.42
C LEU A 47 10.84 10.73 9.35
N THR A 48 12.09 10.70 8.90
CA THR A 48 13.18 10.05 9.63
C THR A 48 14.54 10.65 9.24
N GLU A 49 15.48 10.65 10.18
CA GLU A 49 16.89 11.00 9.93
C GLU A 49 17.74 9.76 9.58
N LYS A 50 17.17 8.55 9.72
CA LYS A 50 17.87 7.30 9.39
C LYS A 50 18.03 7.16 7.88
N PRO A 51 19.15 6.59 7.40
CA PRO A 51 19.33 6.36 5.99
C PRO A 51 18.41 5.21 5.49
N PRO A 52 18.06 5.16 4.18
CA PRO A 52 17.10 4.21 3.63
C PRO A 52 17.39 2.73 3.94
N GLU A 53 18.66 2.33 3.93
CA GLU A 53 19.10 0.96 4.23
C GLU A 53 18.76 0.53 5.67
N ALA A 54 18.63 1.47 6.60
CA ALA A 54 18.23 1.20 7.99
C ALA A 54 16.71 1.14 8.17
N LEU A 55 15.93 1.44 7.13
CA LEU A 55 14.46 1.46 7.17
C LEU A 55 13.82 0.13 6.82
N LYS A 56 14.59 -0.89 6.41
CA LYS A 56 14.04 -2.19 6.04
C LYS A 56 13.12 -2.81 7.13
N PRO A 57 13.48 -2.84 8.43
CA PRO A 57 12.59 -3.38 9.46
C PRO A 57 11.28 -2.58 9.58
N LEU A 58 11.36 -1.25 9.43
CA LEU A 58 10.18 -0.39 9.46
C LEU A 58 9.26 -0.65 8.27
N ALA A 59 9.84 -0.84 7.08
CA ALA A 59 9.10 -1.16 5.87
C ALA A 59 8.38 -2.51 6.02
N GLU A 60 9.04 -3.54 6.55
CA GLU A 60 8.44 -4.87 6.80
C GLU A 60 7.30 -4.81 7.81
N GLU A 61 7.44 -4.03 8.90
CA GLU A 61 6.39 -3.89 9.90
C GLU A 61 5.20 -3.07 9.38
N ALA A 62 5.46 -2.00 8.62
CA ALA A 62 4.42 -1.19 8.01
C ALA A 62 3.65 -1.96 6.93
N ALA A 63 4.35 -2.77 6.12
CA ALA A 63 3.78 -3.72 5.18
C ALA A 63 2.80 -4.67 5.87
N LYS A 64 3.22 -5.32 6.96
CA LYS A 64 2.36 -6.20 7.75
C LYS A 64 1.12 -5.49 8.27
N ALA A 65 1.29 -4.32 8.89
CA ALA A 65 0.17 -3.53 9.42
C ALA A 65 -0.79 -3.08 8.31
N LEU A 66 -0.27 -2.77 7.12
CA LEU A 66 -1.08 -2.40 5.97
C LEU A 66 -1.84 -3.61 5.41
N GLY A 67 -1.22 -4.79 5.35
CA GLY A 67 -1.86 -6.05 4.97
C GLY A 67 -3.10 -6.33 5.82
N GLU A 68 -3.00 -6.23 7.16
CA GLU A 68 -4.14 -6.42 8.08
C GLU A 68 -5.30 -5.45 7.79
N VAL A 69 -4.99 -4.20 7.40
CA VAL A 69 -6.01 -3.21 7.02
C VAL A 69 -6.65 -3.57 5.68
N LEU A 70 -5.85 -4.01 4.71
CA LEU A 70 -6.31 -4.36 3.36
C LEU A 70 -7.15 -5.64 3.33
N GLU A 71 -6.83 -6.62 4.18
CA GLU A 71 -7.63 -7.84 4.36
C GLU A 71 -9.04 -7.54 4.93
N GLY A 72 -9.19 -6.45 5.68
CA GLY A 72 -10.48 -6.01 6.21
C GLY A 72 -11.37 -5.26 5.21
N LEU A 73 -10.91 -5.04 3.97
CA LEU A 73 -11.66 -4.31 2.96
C LEU A 73 -12.82 -5.14 2.39
N PRO A 74 -13.86 -4.48 1.82
CA PRO A 74 -14.97 -5.18 1.20
C PRO A 74 -14.53 -6.18 0.14
N PRO A 75 -15.22 -7.34 0.02
CA PRO A 75 -14.97 -8.29 -1.06
C PRO A 75 -15.05 -7.61 -2.43
N GLY A 76 -14.05 -7.84 -3.27
CA GLY A 76 -13.91 -7.21 -4.60
C GLY A 76 -12.90 -6.07 -4.66
N VAL A 77 -12.36 -5.61 -3.52
CA VAL A 77 -11.17 -4.75 -3.52
C VAL A 77 -9.92 -5.60 -3.64
N GLY A 78 -9.27 -5.54 -4.80
CA GLY A 78 -7.95 -6.14 -5.02
C GLY A 78 -6.83 -5.22 -4.53
N TRP A 79 -5.74 -5.82 -4.04
CA TRP A 79 -4.54 -5.12 -3.62
C TRP A 79 -3.31 -5.97 -3.93
N LEU A 80 -2.14 -5.31 -4.03
CA LEU A 80 -0.85 -5.93 -4.22
C LEU A 80 0.18 -5.09 -3.48
N LEU A 81 0.86 -5.67 -2.49
CA LEU A 81 1.94 -5.01 -1.79
C LEU A 81 3.29 -5.40 -2.39
N LEU A 82 4.33 -4.60 -2.14
CA LEU A 82 5.64 -4.82 -2.76
C LEU A 82 6.31 -6.10 -2.26
N GLU A 83 6.08 -6.45 -1.00
CA GLU A 83 6.57 -7.68 -0.35
C GLU A 83 6.00 -8.96 -0.97
N ASP A 84 4.84 -8.88 -1.64
CA ASP A 84 4.22 -10.02 -2.31
C ASP A 84 4.78 -10.26 -3.72
N LEU A 85 5.61 -9.34 -4.22
CA LEU A 85 6.25 -9.49 -5.53
C LEU A 85 7.25 -10.64 -5.49
N ARG A 86 7.13 -11.54 -6.48
CA ARG A 86 8.13 -12.59 -6.69
C ARG A 86 9.51 -11.97 -6.99
N PRO A 87 10.61 -12.55 -6.49
CA PRO A 87 11.96 -12.13 -6.87
C PRO A 87 12.15 -12.17 -8.39
N LEU A 88 12.98 -11.26 -8.90
CA LEU A 88 13.37 -11.20 -10.31
C LEU A 88 14.27 -12.37 -10.71
#